data_AF-A0A7S7QQB0-F1
#
_entry.id   AF-A0A7S7QQB0-F1
#
_cell.length_a   1.000
_cell.length_b   1.000
_cell.length_c   1.000
_cell.angle_alpha   90.00
_cell.angle_beta   90.00
_cell.angle_gamma   90.00
#
_symmetry.space_group_name_H-M   'P 1'
#
loop_
_entity.id
_entity.type
_entity.pdbx_description
1 polymer ?
#
loop_
_entity_poly.entity_id
_entity_poly.type
_entity_poly.pdbx_seq_one_letter_code
_entity_poly.pdbx_strand_id
1 'polypeptide(L)'
;MTGEFSVCQFFEDGSYEVVRSFVGPKEAVEAAKHYTSSVAAKTGIVRRVIITDGGDFTNFEWRYGEGIVYPPHDGKQFVSDAALQAGRAS
;
A
#
# COMPACT_ATOMS: atom_id res chain seq x y z
N MET A 1 -15.34 4.93 17.50
CA MET A 1 -14.81 5.03 16.13
C MET A 1 -14.49 3.62 15.66
N THR A 2 -15.01 3.18 14.52
CA THR A 2 -14.93 1.79 14.03
C THR A 2 -14.16 1.70 12.70
N GLY A 3 -13.07 2.45 12.57
CA GLY A 3 -12.22 2.36 11.39
C GLY A 3 -11.13 1.31 11.62
N GLU A 4 -11.02 0.36 10.70
CA GLU A 4 -10.01 -0.70 10.72
C GLU A 4 -8.98 -0.54 9.61
N PHE A 5 -9.22 0.37 8.67
CA PHE A 5 -8.37 0.51 7.48
C PHE A 5 -7.31 1.59 7.65
N SER A 6 -6.13 1.32 7.11
CA SER A 6 -5.06 2.28 6.90
C SER A 6 -4.68 2.33 5.42
N VAL A 7 -4.22 3.49 4.96
CA VAL A 7 -3.75 3.69 3.59
C VAL A 7 -2.30 4.15 3.66
N CYS A 8 -1.42 3.48 2.92
CA CYS A 8 -0.01 3.82 2.87
C CYS A 8 0.44 4.09 1.43
N GLN A 9 1.35 5.05 1.26
CA GLN A 9 2.09 5.26 0.02
C GLN A 9 3.58 5.01 0.25
N PHE A 10 4.25 4.42 -0.74
CA PHE A 10 5.67 4.10 -0.70
C PHE A 10 6.40 4.83 -1.83
N PHE A 11 7.65 5.19 -1.57
CA PHE A 11 8.51 5.94 -2.48
C PHE A 11 9.66 5.08 -3.00
N GLU A 12 10.43 5.64 -3.93
CA GLU A 12 11.55 4.94 -4.59
C GLU A 12 12.68 4.52 -3.67
N ASP A 13 12.91 5.27 -2.59
CA ASP A 13 13.94 4.98 -1.59
C ASP A 13 13.49 3.92 -0.55
N GLY A 14 12.28 3.38 -0.71
CA GLY A 14 11.69 2.41 0.22
C GLY A 14 11.04 3.04 1.46
N SER A 15 11.09 4.37 1.61
CA SER A 15 10.33 5.06 2.65
C SER A 15 8.82 4.98 2.37
N TYR A 16 8.02 5.16 3.42
CA TYR A 16 6.57 5.13 3.30
C TYR A 16 5.90 6.09 4.27
N GLU A 17 4.67 6.47 3.94
CA GLU A 17 3.80 7.30 4.77
C GLU A 17 2.45 6.63 4.97
N VAL A 18 1.94 6.67 6.20
CA VAL A 18 0.53 6.34 6.50
C VAL A 18 -0.29 7.60 6.25
N VAL A 19 -0.96 7.66 5.10
CA VAL A 19 -1.72 8.84 4.68
C VAL A 19 -3.13 8.88 5.29
N ARG A 20 -3.66 7.73 5.72
CA ARG A 20 -4.89 7.59 6.52
C ARG A 20 -4.74 6.44 7.50
N SER A 21 -5.30 6.57 8.69
CA SER A 21 -5.26 5.54 9.73
C SER A 21 -6.58 5.48 10.48
N PHE A 22 -7.01 4.25 10.82
CA PHE A 22 -8.27 3.97 11.51
C PHE A 22 -9.49 4.60 10.83
N VAL A 23 -9.57 4.48 9.50
CA VAL A 23 -10.68 5.00 8.69
C VAL A 23 -11.65 3.91 8.27
N GLY A 24 -12.86 4.31 7.87
CA GLY A 24 -13.85 3.41 7.28
C GLY A 24 -13.48 3.03 5.84
N PRO A 25 -14.08 1.96 5.30
CA PRO A 25 -13.73 1.42 3.98
C PRO A 25 -13.92 2.42 2.84
N LYS A 26 -15.00 3.21 2.87
CA LYS A 26 -15.26 4.24 1.84
C LYS A 26 -14.15 5.29 1.80
N GLU A 27 -13.72 5.78 2.96
CA GLU A 27 -12.65 6.77 3.04
C GLU A 27 -11.31 6.18 2.59
N ALA A 28 -11.01 4.94 2.98
CA ALA A 28 -9.81 4.23 2.53
C ALA A 28 -9.73 4.15 0.99
N VAL A 29 -10.83 3.78 0.33
CA VAL A 29 -10.89 3.67 -1.14
C VAL A 29 -10.76 5.04 -1.81
N GLU A 30 -11.44 6.08 -1.32
CA GLU A 30 -11.31 7.43 -1.88
C GLU A 30 -9.89 7.99 -1.70
N ALA A 31 -9.25 7.72 -0.56
CA ALA A 31 -7.85 8.06 -0.35
C ALA A 31 -6.94 7.29 -1.31
N ALA A 32 -7.09 5.98 -1.44
CA ALA A 32 -6.30 5.18 -2.39
C ALA A 32 -6.48 5.68 -3.84
N LYS A 33 -7.70 6.02 -4.25
CA LYS A 33 -7.97 6.63 -5.56
C LYS A 33 -7.26 7.96 -5.74
N HIS A 34 -7.26 8.82 -4.73
CA HIS A 34 -6.53 10.09 -4.76
C HIS A 34 -5.02 9.84 -4.95
N TYR A 35 -4.42 8.99 -4.11
CA TYR A 35 -2.98 8.77 -4.13
C TYR A 35 -2.50 8.02 -5.38
N THR A 36 -3.32 7.17 -5.99
CA THR A 36 -2.98 6.48 -7.26
C THR A 36 -3.18 7.33 -8.52
N SER A 37 -3.88 8.46 -8.42
CA SER A 37 -4.13 9.38 -9.55
C SER A 37 -3.47 10.75 -9.40
N SER A 38 -2.78 10.97 -8.28
CA SER A 38 -2.03 12.18 -7.97
C SER A 38 -0.91 12.47 -8.97
N VAL A 39 -0.42 13.71 -9.01
CA VAL A 39 0.74 14.07 -9.85
C VAL A 39 1.96 13.21 -9.47
N ALA A 40 2.21 13.03 -8.16
CA ALA A 40 3.32 12.22 -7.66
C ALA A 40 3.23 10.75 -8.11
N ALA A 41 2.02 10.16 -8.18
CA ALA A 41 1.82 8.84 -8.75
C ALA A 41 2.02 8.80 -10.27
N LYS A 42 1.56 9.83 -10.99
CA LYS A 42 1.73 9.90 -12.45
C LYS A 42 3.20 10.09 -12.87
N THR A 43 3.99 10.81 -12.08
CA THR A 43 5.42 11.03 -12.33
C THR A 43 6.32 9.95 -11.73
N GLY A 44 5.75 8.95 -11.06
CA GLY A 44 6.50 7.81 -10.50
C GLY A 44 7.25 8.11 -9.20
N ILE A 45 6.97 9.24 -8.53
CA ILE A 45 7.51 9.52 -7.18
C ILE A 45 6.90 8.54 -6.18
N VAL A 46 5.58 8.37 -6.23
CA VAL A 46 4.88 7.31 -5.49
C VAL A 46 4.98 6.03 -6.30
N ARG A 47 5.62 5.01 -5.71
CA ARG A 47 5.86 3.70 -6.33
C ARG A 47 4.77 2.69 -6.02
N ARG A 48 4.16 2.77 -4.83
CA ARG A 48 3.14 1.81 -4.38
C ARG A 48 2.12 2.49 -3.48
N VAL A 49 0.86 2.08 -3.57
CA VAL A 49 -0.21 2.47 -2.64
C VAL A 49 -0.91 1.20 -2.17
N ILE A 50 -1.10 1.06 -0.86
CA ILE A 50 -1.83 -0.07 -0.28
C ILE A 50 -2.96 0.40 0.64
N ILE A 51 -3.99 -0.43 0.77
CA ILE A 51 -4.92 -0.39 1.90
C ILE A 51 -4.63 -1.63 2.74
N THR A 52 -4.48 -1.45 4.05
CA THR A 52 -4.44 -2.54 5.02
C THR A 52 -5.62 -2.47 5.97
N ASP A 53 -6.02 -3.61 6.54
CA ASP A 53 -6.99 -3.70 7.64
C ASP A 53 -6.29 -3.91 9.00
N GLY A 54 -7.07 -4.07 10.08
CA GLY A 54 -6.56 -4.22 11.43
C GLY A 54 -5.80 -5.53 11.70
N GLY A 55 -5.75 -6.45 10.73
CA GLY A 55 -4.93 -7.66 10.77
C GLY A 55 -3.63 -7.54 9.95
N ASP A 56 -3.28 -6.35 9.48
CA ASP A 56 -2.16 -6.07 8.57
C ASP A 56 -2.25 -6.80 7.22
N PHE A 57 -3.44 -7.26 6.84
CA PHE A 57 -3.66 -7.83 5.52
C PHE A 57 -3.76 -6.72 4.48
N THR A 58 -3.14 -6.90 3.33
CA THR A 58 -3.26 -5.96 2.20
C THR A 58 -4.56 -6.24 1.44
N ASN A 59 -5.53 -5.33 1.53
CA ASN A 59 -6.84 -5.46 0.87
C ASN A 59 -6.85 -4.82 -0.53
N PHE A 60 -5.93 -3.90 -0.80
CA PHE A 60 -5.75 -3.24 -2.08
C PHE A 60 -4.27 -2.96 -2.29
N GLU A 61 -3.79 -3.16 -3.51
CA GLU A 61 -2.45 -2.76 -3.91
C GLU A 61 -2.45 -2.17 -5.32
N TRP A 62 -1.80 -1.02 -5.46
CA TRP A 62 -1.48 -0.40 -6.73
C TRP A 62 0.03 -0.18 -6.83
N ARG A 63 0.59 -0.37 -8.02
CA ARG A 63 2.01 -0.15 -8.33
C ARG A 63 2.17 0.76 -9.54
N TYR A 64 3.14 1.65 -9.47
CA TYR A 64 3.51 2.50 -10.60
C TYR A 64 3.92 1.66 -11.81
N GLY A 65 3.33 1.93 -12.97
CA GLY A 65 3.58 1.21 -14.21
C GLY A 65 2.79 -0.09 -14.38
N GLU A 66 2.18 -0.65 -13.32
CA GLU A 66 1.38 -1.89 -13.39
C GLU A 66 -0.12 -1.65 -13.20
N GLY A 67 -0.50 -0.64 -12.40
CA GLY A 67 -1.89 -0.44 -12.02
C GLY A 67 -2.26 -1.22 -10.76
N ILE A 68 -3.50 -1.70 -10.69
CA ILE A 68 -3.97 -2.53 -9.56
C ILE A 68 -3.41 -3.94 -9.74
N VAL A 69 -2.76 -4.45 -8.69
CA VAL A 69 -2.16 -5.80 -8.69
C VAL A 69 -2.92 -6.71 -7.72
N TYR A 70 -2.99 -7.99 -8.08
CA TYR A 70 -3.63 -9.03 -7.28
C TYR A 70 -2.57 -10.04 -6.82
N PRO A 71 -2.79 -10.72 -5.67
CA PRO A 71 -1.92 -11.80 -5.24
C PRO A 71 -1.76 -12.87 -6.33
N PRO A 72 -0.63 -13.58 -6.37
CA PRO A 72 -0.43 -14.62 -7.35
C PRO A 72 -1.36 -15.80 -7.00
N HIS A 73 -1.91 -16.45 -8.02
CA HIS A 73 -2.90 -17.51 -7.87
C HIS A 73 -2.41 -18.74 -7.07
N ASP A 74 -1.10 -18.88 -6.86
CA ASP A 74 -0.51 -19.99 -6.12
C ASP A 74 -0.44 -19.75 -4.59
N GLY A 75 -1.00 -18.65 -4.11
CA GLY A 75 -1.11 -18.37 -2.67
C GLY A 75 0.23 -18.04 -2.00
N LYS A 76 1.31 -17.84 -2.77
CA LYS A 76 2.58 -17.39 -2.19
C LYS A 76 2.44 -15.93 -1.77
N GLN A 77 2.69 -15.66 -0.49
CA GLN A 77 2.81 -14.30 0.01
C GLN A 77 3.97 -13.59 -0.70
N PHE A 78 3.68 -12.44 -1.29
CA PHE A 78 4.73 -11.48 -1.61
C PHE A 78 5.27 -10.94 -0.29
N VAL A 79 6.46 -11.40 0.11
CA VAL A 79 7.28 -10.62 1.05
C VAL A 79 7.62 -9.31 0.35
N SER A 80 7.10 -8.20 0.86
CA SER A 80 7.53 -6.87 0.42
C SER A 80 9.04 -6.73 0.66
N ASP A 81 9.73 -5.94 -0.16
CA ASP A 81 11.18 -5.72 -0.01
C ASP A 81 11.56 -5.17 1.38
N ALA A 82 10.62 -4.53 2.08
CA ALA A 82 10.75 -4.12 3.47
C ALA A 82 10.91 -5.31 4.44
N ALA A 83 10.22 -6.43 4.21
CA ALA A 83 10.38 -7.65 5.01
C ALA A 83 11.74 -8.35 4.77
N LEU A 84 12.33 -8.18 3.58
CA LEU A 84 13.64 -8.72 3.25
C LEU A 84 14.79 -7.99 3.97
N GLN A 85 14.63 -6.69 4.27
CA GLN A 85 15.64 -5.93 5.01
C GLN A 85 15.56 -6.13 6.53
N ALA A 86 14.39 -6.42 7.08
CA ALA A 86 14.22 -6.71 8.51
C ALA A 86 14.79 -8.10 8.94
N GLY A 87 15.02 -9.02 7.99
CA GLY A 87 15.51 -10.38 8.26
C GLY A 87 17.03 -10.58 8.14
N ARG A 88 17.82 -9.52 7.95
CA ARG A 88 19.30 -9.61 7.81
C ARG A 88 20.10 -9.03 8.98
N ALA A 89 19.43 -8.71 10.09
CA ALA A 89 20.08 -8.28 11.32
C ALA A 89 19.74 -9.25 12.47
N SER A 90 20.38 -10.42 12.46
CA SER A 90 20.51 -11.32 13.62
C SER A 90 21.78 -12.15 13.46
#